data_AF-A0A0K1PTE6-F1
#
_entry.id   AF-A0A0K1PTE6-F1
#
_cell.length_a   1.000
_cell.length_b   1.000
_cell.length_c   1.000
_cell.angle_alpha   90.00
_cell.angle_beta   90.00
_cell.angle_gamma   90.00
#
_symmetry.space_group_name_H-M   'P 1'
#
loop_
_entity.id
_entity.type
_entity.pdbx_description
1 polymer ?
#
loop_
_entity_poly.entity_id
_entity_poly.type
_entity_poly.pdbx_seq_one_letter_code
_entity_poly.pdbx_strand_id
1 'polypeptide(L)'
;MIGMKSLFAFVVLSLAGALGGCSSSDGGGSSEKPTSGAGTAGKVGCEGTAYTEALPTSDDLSSLTYSKTQAQQYMLDALAIRFPLGKYILEGGLSSTLPAQQGSCFDRFIDDTSSGPAVLKQASTIVHECGHFFDLDKGSGKTGAYVLRDDLEFACSDGDTTTRKGKTFARSLLRKDGYYASRPACVNKTAEGCDMYADTYLDGDPTDATFESGDQGFNSVLEEATQYVNSLASAYAFRDAYAGTRATERDGILTFLWYIERYLKIAHEQYPDAYEVLSSECWRQAILSVWDRGWFYLNASNDVSALGIDDAALETLVSDAALVAEIDALRSMECK
;
A
#
# COMPACT_ATOMS: atom_id res chain seq x y z
N MET A 1 -12.27 11.93 17.78
CA MET A 1 -11.86 10.59 17.32
C MET A 1 -12.90 10.13 16.32
N ILE A 2 -12.61 10.31 15.02
CA ILE A 2 -13.36 9.58 14.00
C ILE A 2 -12.86 8.15 14.16
N GLY A 3 -13.61 7.33 14.91
CA GLY A 3 -13.31 5.92 14.95
C GLY A 3 -13.45 5.42 13.52
N MET A 4 -12.33 5.00 12.92
CA MET A 4 -12.34 4.05 11.81
C MET A 4 -13.23 2.90 12.27
N LYS A 5 -14.52 2.96 11.94
CA LYS A 5 -15.39 1.81 12.04
C LYS A 5 -14.81 0.87 11.01
N SER A 6 -14.02 -0.09 11.50
CA SER A 6 -13.40 -1.15 10.72
C SER A 6 -14.42 -1.74 9.76
N LEU A 7 -14.40 -1.26 8.52
CA LEU A 7 -14.95 -1.92 7.35
C LEU A 7 -13.83 -2.62 6.56
N PHE A 8 -12.67 -2.85 7.20
CA PHE A 8 -11.49 -3.52 6.64
C PHE A 8 -11.69 -5.04 6.37
N ALA A 9 -12.89 -5.58 6.61
CA ALA A 9 -13.11 -7.04 6.57
C ALA A 9 -13.59 -7.60 5.21
N PHE A 10 -13.66 -6.82 4.12
CA PHE A 10 -14.22 -7.36 2.86
C PHE A 10 -13.52 -6.84 1.59
N VAL A 11 -12.22 -7.09 1.44
CA VAL A 11 -11.67 -7.43 0.12
C VAL A 11 -11.24 -8.90 0.16
N VAL A 12 -12.17 -9.78 0.53
CA VAL A 12 -12.01 -11.23 0.42
C VAL A 12 -12.50 -11.65 -0.95
N LEU A 13 -11.60 -11.72 -1.93
CA LEU A 13 -11.92 -12.27 -3.24
C LEU A 13 -11.77 -13.81 -3.20
N SER A 14 -12.90 -14.51 -3.05
CA SER A 14 -12.99 -15.94 -3.36
C SER A 14 -12.94 -16.16 -4.87
N LEU A 15 -11.74 -16.17 -5.46
CA LEU A 15 -11.53 -16.66 -6.83
C LEU A 15 -11.50 -18.20 -6.84
N ALA A 16 -12.68 -18.79 -6.63
CA ALA A 16 -12.94 -20.20 -6.87
C ALA A 16 -13.75 -20.37 -8.17
N GLY A 17 -13.03 -20.67 -9.26
CA GLY A 17 -13.57 -21.47 -10.37
C GLY A 17 -14.02 -20.74 -11.64
N ALA A 18 -13.23 -20.89 -12.71
CA ALA A 18 -13.74 -21.18 -14.05
C ALA A 18 -12.60 -21.75 -14.91
N LEU A 19 -12.56 -23.08 -15.03
CA LEU A 19 -11.86 -23.79 -16.11
C LEU A 19 -12.81 -23.87 -17.30
N GLY A 20 -12.34 -23.49 -18.50
CA GLY A 20 -12.96 -23.95 -19.74
C GLY A 20 -12.81 -23.01 -20.94
N GLY A 21 -12.10 -23.48 -21.97
CA GLY A 21 -12.41 -23.13 -23.36
C GLY A 21 -11.31 -22.42 -24.14
N CYS A 22 -10.41 -23.21 -24.74
CA CYS A 22 -9.55 -22.76 -25.84
C CYS A 22 -10.39 -22.28 -27.04
N SER A 23 -10.01 -21.15 -27.65
CA SER A 23 -10.11 -20.97 -29.10
C SER A 23 -9.13 -19.91 -29.57
N SER A 24 -8.24 -20.30 -30.47
CA SER A 24 -7.27 -19.46 -31.15
C SER A 24 -7.94 -18.56 -32.18
N SER A 25 -7.43 -17.34 -32.34
CA SER A 25 -7.42 -16.65 -33.64
C SER A 25 -6.35 -15.56 -33.67
N ASP A 26 -5.47 -15.69 -34.66
CA ASP A 26 -4.41 -14.77 -35.04
C ASP A 26 -4.98 -13.44 -35.58
N GLY A 27 -4.25 -12.34 -35.32
CA GLY A 27 -4.54 -11.04 -35.91
C GLY A 27 -3.44 -10.03 -35.61
N GLY A 28 -2.41 -10.00 -36.45
CA GLY A 28 -1.30 -9.05 -36.36
C GLY A 28 -1.72 -7.61 -36.70
N GLY A 29 -1.10 -6.66 -35.99
CA GLY A 29 -1.26 -5.23 -36.23
C GLY A 29 -0.16 -4.46 -35.51
N SER A 30 0.98 -4.29 -36.19
CA SER A 30 2.10 -3.45 -35.78
C SER A 30 1.69 -1.97 -35.79
N SER A 31 1.93 -1.26 -34.68
CA SER A 31 1.91 0.19 -34.63
C SER A 31 3.06 0.67 -33.77
N GLU A 32 3.97 1.40 -34.43
CA GLU A 32 5.18 2.00 -33.89
C GLU A 32 4.82 3.01 -32.78
N LYS A 33 5.43 2.84 -31.61
CA LYS A 33 5.38 3.82 -30.51
C LYS A 33 6.62 4.71 -30.59
N PRO A 34 6.51 6.04 -30.44
CA PRO A 34 7.67 6.93 -30.54
C PRO A 34 8.56 6.76 -29.31
N THR A 35 9.85 6.57 -29.58
CA THR A 35 10.94 6.54 -28.61
C THR A 35 11.23 7.94 -28.05
N SER A 36 10.79 8.20 -26.82
CA SER A 36 11.25 9.35 -26.03
C SER A 36 12.35 8.94 -25.06
N GLY A 37 13.56 9.44 -25.34
CA GLY A 37 14.66 9.71 -24.40
C GLY A 37 14.91 8.71 -23.26
N ALA A 38 15.77 7.73 -23.50
CA ALA A 38 16.43 6.96 -22.44
C ALA A 38 17.41 7.88 -21.69
N GLY A 39 16.92 8.55 -20.64
CA GLY A 39 17.77 8.82 -19.48
C GLY A 39 18.05 7.48 -18.83
N THR A 40 19.32 7.13 -18.60
CA THR A 40 19.68 5.96 -17.80
C THR A 40 19.10 6.15 -16.40
N ALA A 41 17.91 5.59 -16.16
CA ALA A 41 17.35 5.43 -14.83
C ALA A 41 18.42 4.71 -13.99
N GLY A 42 18.91 5.34 -12.93
CA GLY A 42 19.71 4.64 -11.93
C GLY A 42 18.93 3.40 -11.48
N LYS A 43 19.64 2.30 -11.16
CA LYS A 43 19.01 1.12 -10.59
C LYS A 43 18.20 1.55 -9.36
N VAL A 44 16.89 1.38 -9.41
CA VAL A 44 15.98 1.77 -8.34
C VAL A 44 16.38 1.01 -7.07
N GLY A 45 16.45 1.70 -5.94
CA GLY A 45 16.82 1.11 -4.64
C GLY A 45 18.30 1.14 -4.29
N CYS A 46 19.20 1.56 -5.19
CA CYS A 46 20.64 1.48 -4.93
C CYS A 46 21.29 2.61 -4.14
N GLU A 47 20.73 3.80 -4.27
CA GLU A 47 21.12 4.93 -3.46
C GLU A 47 19.96 5.12 -2.48
N GLY A 48 20.12 4.73 -1.21
CA GLY A 48 19.03 4.63 -0.22
C GLY A 48 18.25 5.91 0.10
N THR A 49 18.51 7.00 -0.64
CA THR A 49 17.79 8.28 -0.63
C THR A 49 17.51 8.83 -2.04
N ALA A 50 17.75 8.07 -3.10
CA ALA A 50 17.59 8.53 -4.49
C ALA A 50 16.16 8.41 -5.01
N TYR A 51 15.26 7.81 -4.24
CA TYR A 51 13.84 7.90 -4.56
C TYR A 51 13.42 9.37 -4.52
N THR A 52 12.87 9.83 -5.64
CA THR A 52 12.33 11.17 -5.78
C THR A 52 11.03 11.10 -6.55
N GLU A 53 10.09 11.96 -6.18
CA GLU A 53 8.90 12.28 -6.96
C GLU A 53 8.43 13.69 -6.63
N ALA A 54 7.46 14.21 -7.37
CA ALA A 54 6.87 15.51 -7.06
C ALA A 54 6.07 15.40 -5.75
N LEU A 55 6.46 16.18 -4.74
CA LEU A 55 5.72 16.25 -3.48
C LEU A 55 4.34 16.87 -3.69
N PRO A 56 3.33 16.44 -2.92
CA PRO A 56 2.06 17.13 -2.85
C PRO A 56 2.22 18.61 -2.46
N THR A 57 1.42 19.47 -3.07
CA THR A 57 1.44 20.91 -2.80
C THR A 57 0.37 21.30 -1.78
N SER A 58 0.38 22.57 -1.37
CA SER A 58 -0.74 23.19 -0.64
C SER A 58 -1.37 24.31 -1.45
N ASP A 59 -1.44 24.12 -2.77
CA ASP A 59 -2.00 25.10 -3.68
C ASP A 59 -3.47 25.39 -3.35
N ASP A 60 -3.90 26.60 -3.68
CA ASP A 60 -5.25 27.07 -3.36
C ASP A 60 -6.31 26.28 -4.13
N LEU A 61 -7.37 25.91 -3.41
CA LEU A 61 -8.52 25.18 -3.97
C LEU A 61 -9.76 26.08 -4.08
N SER A 62 -9.66 27.39 -3.82
CA SER A 62 -10.81 28.30 -3.81
C SER A 62 -11.52 28.41 -5.16
N SER A 63 -10.87 28.02 -6.26
CA SER A 63 -11.48 27.97 -7.60
C SER A 63 -12.41 26.78 -7.78
N LEU A 64 -12.32 25.75 -6.94
CA LEU A 64 -13.16 24.56 -7.01
C LEU A 64 -14.52 24.83 -6.36
N THR A 65 -15.59 24.48 -7.05
CA THR A 65 -16.96 24.56 -6.51
C THR A 65 -17.41 23.19 -6.03
N TYR A 66 -17.75 23.09 -4.76
CA TYR A 66 -18.26 21.83 -4.20
C TYR A 66 -19.78 21.69 -4.40
N SER A 67 -20.21 20.50 -4.81
CA SER A 67 -21.59 20.04 -4.64
C SER A 67 -21.61 18.58 -4.20
N LYS A 68 -22.61 18.20 -3.39
CA LYS A 68 -22.75 16.83 -2.88
C LYS A 68 -22.84 15.79 -4.01
N THR A 69 -23.55 16.12 -5.08
CA THR A 69 -23.71 15.25 -6.27
C THR A 69 -22.44 15.12 -7.11
N GLN A 70 -21.45 15.97 -6.88
CA GLN A 70 -20.17 15.97 -7.60
C GLN A 70 -18.99 15.71 -6.65
N ALA A 71 -19.22 15.06 -5.51
CA ALA A 71 -18.16 14.81 -4.51
C ALA A 71 -16.94 14.08 -5.11
N GLN A 72 -17.17 13.07 -5.95
CA GLN A 72 -16.09 12.36 -6.65
C GLN A 72 -15.29 13.27 -7.58
N GLN A 73 -15.98 14.06 -8.42
CA GLN A 73 -15.31 15.00 -9.32
C GLN A 73 -14.54 16.08 -8.55
N TYR A 74 -15.13 16.60 -7.47
CA TYR A 74 -14.46 17.57 -6.61
C TYR A 74 -13.17 17.01 -6.00
N MET A 75 -13.16 15.73 -5.57
CA MET A 75 -11.94 15.08 -5.09
C MET A 75 -10.90 14.91 -6.21
N LEU A 76 -11.32 14.48 -7.41
CA LEU A 76 -10.43 14.36 -8.58
C LEU A 76 -9.80 15.70 -8.96
N ASP A 77 -10.58 16.79 -8.96
CA ASP A 77 -10.10 18.13 -9.29
C ASP A 77 -9.15 18.67 -8.21
N ALA A 78 -9.43 18.40 -6.94
CA ALA A 78 -8.55 18.78 -5.83
C ALA A 78 -7.23 18.01 -5.85
N LEU A 79 -7.27 16.71 -6.13
CA LEU A 79 -6.08 15.88 -6.34
C LEU A 79 -5.30 16.36 -7.57
N ALA A 80 -5.97 16.76 -8.65
CA ALA A 80 -5.29 17.31 -9.83
C ALA A 80 -4.40 18.52 -9.50
N ILE A 81 -4.84 19.33 -8.54
CA ILE A 81 -4.11 20.54 -8.09
C ILE A 81 -3.00 20.17 -7.10
N ARG A 82 -3.33 19.41 -6.05
CA ARG A 82 -2.40 19.20 -4.92
C ARG A 82 -1.61 17.91 -4.96
N PHE A 83 -2.12 16.86 -5.61
CA PHE A 83 -1.45 15.55 -5.66
C PHE A 83 -1.84 14.77 -6.93
N PRO A 84 -1.26 15.12 -8.11
CA PRO A 84 -1.61 14.49 -9.38
C PRO A 84 -1.46 12.97 -9.41
N LEU A 85 -0.50 12.41 -8.66
CA LEU A 85 -0.33 10.96 -8.53
C LEU A 85 -1.52 10.32 -7.78
N GLY A 86 -2.02 10.94 -6.71
CA GLY A 86 -3.24 10.47 -6.04
C GLY A 86 -4.46 10.52 -6.95
N LYS A 87 -4.55 11.51 -7.85
CA LYS A 87 -5.58 11.53 -8.90
C LYS A 87 -5.44 10.32 -9.83
N TYR A 88 -4.23 10.05 -10.33
CA TYR A 88 -3.96 8.92 -11.21
C TYR A 88 -4.37 7.58 -10.56
N ILE A 89 -4.06 7.39 -9.28
CA ILE A 89 -4.45 6.20 -8.52
C ILE A 89 -5.98 6.10 -8.38
N LEU A 90 -6.66 7.20 -8.03
CA LEU A 90 -8.11 7.24 -7.93
C LEU A 90 -8.79 6.93 -9.28
N GLU A 91 -8.32 7.53 -10.38
CA GLU A 91 -8.83 7.23 -11.73
C GLU A 91 -8.59 5.76 -12.11
N GLY A 92 -7.42 5.22 -11.76
CA GLY A 92 -7.10 3.80 -11.93
C GLY A 92 -8.11 2.89 -11.25
N GLY A 93 -8.35 3.09 -9.95
CA GLY A 93 -9.32 2.31 -9.18
C GLY A 93 -10.76 2.45 -9.66
N LEU A 94 -11.16 3.65 -10.10
CA LEU A 94 -12.48 3.91 -10.68
C LEU A 94 -12.68 3.26 -12.05
N SER A 95 -11.60 3.13 -12.84
CA SER A 95 -11.61 2.53 -14.17
C SER A 95 -11.39 1.02 -14.19
N SER A 96 -11.07 0.44 -13.04
CA SER A 96 -10.77 -0.98 -12.89
C SER A 96 -12.00 -1.85 -13.23
N THR A 97 -11.81 -3.15 -13.43
CA THR A 97 -12.92 -4.08 -13.72
C THR A 97 -13.68 -4.51 -12.47
N LEU A 98 -13.14 -4.23 -11.27
CA LEU A 98 -13.71 -4.62 -9.98
C LEU A 98 -15.01 -3.91 -9.60
N PRO A 99 -15.25 -2.62 -9.95
CA PRO A 99 -16.52 -1.96 -9.72
C PRO A 99 -17.73 -2.70 -10.30
N ALA A 100 -17.57 -3.43 -11.40
CA ALA A 100 -18.65 -4.26 -11.96
C ALA A 100 -19.07 -5.41 -11.00
N GLN A 101 -18.18 -5.82 -10.10
CA GLN A 101 -18.40 -6.91 -9.15
C GLN A 101 -18.67 -6.42 -7.72
N GLN A 102 -18.06 -5.30 -7.32
CA GLN A 102 -18.00 -4.86 -5.91
C GLN A 102 -18.48 -3.42 -5.67
N GLY A 103 -18.89 -2.71 -6.72
CA GLY A 103 -19.22 -1.28 -6.66
C GLY A 103 -17.99 -0.37 -6.74
N SER A 104 -18.20 0.92 -7.00
CA SER A 104 -17.13 1.92 -7.06
C SER A 104 -16.36 1.98 -5.74
N CYS A 105 -15.01 1.99 -5.80
CA CYS A 105 -14.17 2.21 -4.62
C CYS A 105 -14.50 3.55 -3.94
N PHE A 106 -14.80 4.60 -4.72
CA PHE A 106 -15.18 5.90 -4.15
C PHE A 106 -16.48 5.79 -3.34
N ASP A 107 -17.55 5.26 -3.95
CA ASP A 107 -18.87 5.20 -3.30
C ASP A 107 -18.89 4.27 -2.09
N ARG A 108 -18.01 3.27 -2.07
CA ARG A 108 -17.91 2.30 -0.98
C ARG A 108 -17.26 2.86 0.27
N PHE A 109 -16.30 3.77 0.12
CA PHE A 109 -15.44 4.23 1.21
C PHE A 109 -15.60 5.71 1.55
N ILE A 110 -16.45 6.44 0.82
CA ILE A 110 -16.83 7.80 1.18
C ILE A 110 -17.99 7.79 2.19
N ASP A 111 -17.75 8.35 3.37
CA ASP A 111 -18.75 8.42 4.45
C ASP A 111 -19.39 9.81 4.56
N ASP A 112 -18.58 10.88 4.51
CA ASP A 112 -19.05 12.26 4.71
C ASP A 112 -18.93 13.12 3.44
N THR A 113 -20.08 13.38 2.83
CA THR A 113 -20.25 14.29 1.68
C THR A 113 -21.07 15.53 2.05
N SER A 114 -20.93 16.01 3.28
CA SER A 114 -21.62 17.22 3.74
C SER A 114 -21.01 18.52 3.21
N SER A 115 -19.70 18.51 2.91
CA SER A 115 -18.95 19.68 2.45
C SER A 115 -17.67 19.29 1.72
N GLY A 116 -17.08 20.23 0.96
CA GLY A 116 -15.78 20.05 0.32
C GLY A 116 -14.68 19.64 1.31
N PRO A 117 -14.49 20.36 2.44
CA PRO A 117 -13.53 19.95 3.47
C PRO A 117 -13.77 18.56 4.05
N ALA A 118 -15.03 18.15 4.24
CA ALA A 118 -15.36 16.80 4.72
C ALA A 118 -14.93 15.72 3.71
N VAL A 119 -15.11 15.97 2.41
CA VAL A 119 -14.64 15.08 1.34
C VAL A 119 -13.11 15.02 1.31
N LEU A 120 -12.42 16.17 1.36
CA LEU A 120 -10.94 16.20 1.33
C LEU A 120 -10.31 15.53 2.55
N LYS A 121 -10.97 15.58 3.71
CA LYS A 121 -10.53 14.86 4.91
C LYS A 121 -10.48 13.34 4.73
N GLN A 122 -11.23 12.80 3.78
CA GLN A 122 -11.27 11.37 3.47
C GLN A 122 -10.41 11.00 2.25
N ALA A 123 -9.67 11.96 1.67
CA ALA A 123 -8.85 11.70 0.49
C ALA A 123 -7.80 10.60 0.74
N SER A 124 -7.22 10.52 1.95
CA SER A 124 -6.27 9.45 2.29
C SER A 124 -6.89 8.06 2.20
N THR A 125 -8.09 7.87 2.78
CA THR A 125 -8.85 6.62 2.69
C THR A 125 -9.28 6.34 1.26
N ILE A 126 -9.82 7.31 0.53
CA ILE A 126 -10.29 7.07 -0.84
C ILE A 126 -9.15 6.68 -1.78
N VAL A 127 -8.01 7.39 -1.72
CA VAL A 127 -6.85 7.05 -2.57
C VAL A 127 -6.27 5.69 -2.18
N HIS A 128 -6.23 5.35 -0.88
CA HIS A 128 -5.83 4.02 -0.39
C HIS A 128 -6.70 2.90 -0.99
N GLU A 129 -8.00 3.03 -0.82
CA GLU A 129 -8.94 1.97 -1.18
C GLU A 129 -9.10 1.83 -2.69
N CYS A 130 -9.07 2.95 -3.43
CA CYS A 130 -9.01 2.90 -4.88
C CYS A 130 -7.66 2.41 -5.41
N GLY A 131 -6.58 2.58 -4.65
CA GLY A 131 -5.28 1.98 -4.92
C GLY A 131 -5.32 0.45 -4.90
N HIS A 132 -5.98 -0.16 -3.90
CA HIS A 132 -6.24 -1.61 -3.90
C HIS A 132 -6.97 -2.06 -5.18
N PHE A 133 -7.99 -1.30 -5.59
CA PHE A 133 -8.77 -1.64 -6.79
C PHE A 133 -7.91 -1.57 -8.06
N PHE A 134 -6.95 -0.65 -8.09
CA PHE A 134 -6.07 -0.47 -9.23
C PHE A 134 -5.01 -1.58 -9.32
N ASP A 135 -4.37 -1.90 -8.19
CA ASP A 135 -3.37 -2.95 -8.09
C ASP A 135 -3.98 -4.34 -8.37
N LEU A 136 -5.16 -4.62 -7.82
CA LEU A 136 -5.85 -5.90 -8.04
C LEU A 136 -6.29 -6.11 -9.50
N ASP A 137 -6.65 -5.04 -10.22
CA ASP A 137 -7.04 -5.12 -11.64
C ASP A 137 -5.84 -5.37 -12.56
N LYS A 138 -4.67 -4.85 -12.19
CA LYS A 138 -3.39 -5.10 -12.87
C LYS A 138 -2.77 -6.44 -12.52
N GLY A 139 -3.06 -6.93 -11.32
CA GLY A 139 -2.69 -8.26 -10.87
C GLY A 139 -3.39 -9.36 -11.66
N SER A 140 -2.81 -10.57 -11.65
CA SER A 140 -3.49 -11.74 -12.22
C SER A 140 -3.00 -13.05 -11.62
N GLY A 141 -3.94 -13.91 -11.25
CA GLY A 141 -3.63 -15.24 -10.73
C GLY A 141 -2.73 -15.20 -9.48
N LYS A 142 -1.44 -15.49 -9.67
CA LYS A 142 -0.41 -15.50 -8.60
C LYS A 142 0.46 -14.25 -8.58
N THR A 143 0.20 -13.30 -9.46
CA THR A 143 0.97 -12.08 -9.65
C THR A 143 0.26 -10.93 -8.97
N GLY A 144 0.89 -10.37 -7.94
CA GLY A 144 0.49 -9.09 -7.36
C GLY A 144 1.08 -7.95 -8.18
N ALA A 145 0.30 -6.90 -8.41
CA ALA A 145 0.79 -5.66 -8.99
C ALA A 145 0.93 -4.58 -7.92
N TYR A 146 1.84 -3.63 -8.16
CA TYR A 146 2.16 -2.54 -7.25
C TYR A 146 2.37 -1.27 -8.06
N VAL A 147 1.35 -0.42 -8.16
CA VAL A 147 1.44 0.86 -8.88
C VAL A 147 1.96 1.93 -7.92
N LEU A 148 3.22 2.33 -8.09
CA LEU A 148 3.84 3.37 -7.27
C LEU A 148 3.72 4.73 -7.93
N ARG A 149 3.95 4.80 -9.25
CA ARG A 149 3.82 5.99 -10.10
C ARG A 149 3.32 5.60 -11.48
N ASP A 150 2.99 6.59 -12.31
CA ASP A 150 2.59 6.37 -13.71
C ASP A 150 3.70 5.76 -14.58
N ASP A 151 4.96 5.92 -14.15
CA ASP A 151 6.16 5.37 -14.79
C ASP A 151 6.81 4.20 -14.02
N LEU A 152 6.29 3.84 -12.84
CA LEU A 152 6.88 2.85 -11.94
C LEU A 152 5.82 1.90 -11.38
N GLU A 153 5.81 0.69 -11.93
CA GLU A 153 4.91 -0.39 -11.55
C GLU A 153 5.68 -1.72 -11.53
N PHE A 154 5.33 -2.57 -10.57
CA PHE A 154 5.87 -3.93 -10.48
C PHE A 154 4.73 -4.94 -10.58
N ALA A 155 5.00 -6.09 -11.20
CA ALA A 155 4.09 -7.22 -11.25
C ALA A 155 4.87 -8.49 -10.88
N CYS A 156 4.84 -8.85 -9.59
CA CYS A 156 5.66 -9.93 -9.04
C CYS A 156 4.82 -11.16 -8.71
N SER A 157 5.28 -12.32 -9.17
CA SER A 157 4.60 -13.61 -8.98
C SER A 157 5.03 -14.32 -7.69
N ASP A 158 4.23 -15.30 -7.29
CA ASP A 158 4.51 -16.25 -6.22
C ASP A 158 4.61 -15.64 -4.80
N GLY A 159 4.16 -14.40 -4.60
CA GLY A 159 4.25 -13.70 -3.32
C GLY A 159 3.22 -14.12 -2.26
N ASP A 160 2.19 -14.87 -2.62
CA ASP A 160 1.17 -15.38 -1.67
C ASP A 160 1.63 -16.68 -0.98
N THR A 161 0.84 -17.20 -0.05
CA THR A 161 1.16 -18.43 0.68
C THR A 161 1.08 -19.67 -0.22
N THR A 162 1.74 -20.75 0.21
CA THR A 162 1.71 -22.04 -0.53
C THR A 162 0.30 -22.60 -0.68
N THR A 163 -0.54 -22.47 0.35
CA THR A 163 -1.97 -22.87 0.31
C THR A 163 -2.79 -22.00 -0.65
N ARG A 164 -2.33 -20.77 -0.90
CA ARG A 164 -2.90 -19.81 -1.85
C ARG A 164 -2.13 -19.76 -3.18
N LYS A 165 -1.40 -20.84 -3.49
CA LYS A 165 -0.66 -21.08 -4.73
C LYS A 165 0.58 -20.18 -4.94
N GLY A 166 0.99 -19.37 -3.98
CA GLY A 166 2.29 -18.71 -4.00
C GLY A 166 3.39 -19.57 -3.36
N LYS A 167 4.46 -18.93 -2.91
CA LYS A 167 5.67 -19.56 -2.35
C LYS A 167 6.13 -18.93 -1.03
N THR A 168 5.37 -18.00 -0.47
CA THR A 168 5.68 -17.37 0.81
C THR A 168 4.87 -18.01 1.95
N PHE A 169 4.90 -17.43 3.15
CA PHE A 169 4.18 -17.91 4.34
C PHE A 169 3.13 -16.90 4.82
N ALA A 170 2.19 -17.33 5.66
CA ALA A 170 1.12 -16.45 6.12
C ALA A 170 1.67 -15.31 6.99
N ARG A 171 1.23 -14.07 6.73
CA ARG A 171 1.64 -12.90 7.51
C ARG A 171 1.22 -12.98 8.98
N SER A 172 0.19 -13.75 9.32
CA SER A 172 -0.20 -14.06 10.71
C SER A 172 0.92 -14.68 11.55
N LEU A 173 1.93 -15.30 10.93
CA LEU A 173 3.11 -15.82 11.64
C LEU A 173 3.96 -14.72 12.29
N LEU A 174 3.80 -13.46 11.88
CA LEU A 174 4.40 -12.31 12.58
C LEU A 174 3.96 -12.26 14.04
N ARG A 175 2.76 -12.75 14.41
CA ARG A 175 2.34 -12.82 15.83
C ARG A 175 3.20 -13.75 16.69
N LYS A 176 3.99 -14.63 16.07
CA LYS A 176 4.77 -15.68 16.73
C LYS A 176 6.26 -15.37 16.80
N ASP A 177 6.72 -14.25 16.25
CA ASP A 177 8.13 -13.86 16.27
C ASP A 177 8.54 -13.18 17.60
N GLY A 178 9.84 -12.89 17.74
CA GLY A 178 10.38 -12.20 18.91
C GLY A 178 10.04 -10.71 18.99
N TYR A 179 9.58 -10.10 17.90
CA TYR A 179 9.32 -8.67 17.80
C TYR A 179 7.87 -8.30 18.13
N TYR A 180 6.93 -9.26 18.07
CA TYR A 180 5.52 -9.02 18.35
C TYR A 180 5.28 -8.44 19.76
N ALA A 181 6.08 -8.85 20.74
CA ALA A 181 5.99 -8.34 22.11
C ALA A 181 6.33 -6.85 22.24
N SER A 182 7.09 -6.28 21.30
CA SER A 182 7.46 -4.86 21.29
C SER A 182 6.28 -3.96 20.95
N ARG A 183 5.28 -4.49 20.22
CA ARG A 183 4.03 -3.79 19.90
C ARG A 183 2.90 -4.79 19.65
N PRO A 184 2.28 -5.35 20.71
CA PRO A 184 1.22 -6.34 20.57
C PRO A 184 -0.07 -5.71 20.06
N ALA A 185 -1.02 -6.55 19.59
CA ALA A 185 -2.34 -6.10 19.17
C ALA A 185 -3.08 -5.29 20.27
N CYS A 186 -3.83 -4.27 19.84
CA CYS A 186 -4.56 -3.40 20.75
C CYS A 186 -5.81 -4.05 21.36
N VAL A 187 -5.83 -4.25 22.69
CA VAL A 187 -6.99 -4.80 23.42
C VAL A 187 -8.24 -3.92 23.33
N ASN A 188 -8.10 -2.60 23.13
CA ASN A 188 -9.22 -1.64 23.06
C ASN A 188 -9.11 -0.62 21.91
N LYS A 189 -8.34 -0.93 20.85
CA LYS A 189 -8.16 -0.09 19.65
C LYS A 189 -7.67 1.35 19.89
N THR A 190 -6.97 1.62 20.99
CA THR A 190 -6.24 2.89 21.16
C THR A 190 -4.91 2.79 20.43
N ALA A 191 -4.59 3.72 19.53
CA ALA A 191 -3.38 3.62 18.70
C ALA A 191 -2.05 3.69 19.49
N GLU A 192 -2.05 4.23 20.71
CA GLU A 192 -0.85 4.46 21.51
C GLU A 192 -0.37 3.19 22.22
N GLY A 193 0.91 2.84 22.04
CA GLY A 193 1.58 1.73 22.73
C GLY A 193 1.20 0.32 22.26
N CYS A 194 0.40 0.18 21.21
CA CYS A 194 0.00 -1.10 20.66
C CYS A 194 -0.26 -1.02 19.15
N ASP A 195 -0.39 -2.19 18.52
CA ASP A 195 -0.62 -2.34 17.10
C ASP A 195 -2.12 -2.44 16.81
N MET A 196 -2.69 -1.36 16.27
CA MET A 196 -4.10 -1.31 15.90
C MET A 196 -4.43 -2.02 14.58
N TYR A 197 -3.39 -2.42 13.83
CA TYR A 197 -3.48 -3.09 12.54
C TYR A 197 -3.44 -4.62 12.72
N ALA A 198 -2.75 -5.12 13.75
CA ALA A 198 -2.55 -6.55 13.97
C ALA A 198 -3.83 -7.40 13.96
N ASP A 199 -4.95 -6.93 14.49
CA ASP A 199 -6.23 -7.67 14.50
C ASP A 199 -6.95 -7.71 13.15
N THR A 200 -6.51 -6.89 12.19
CA THR A 200 -7.04 -6.89 10.82
C THR A 200 -6.10 -7.60 9.85
N TYR A 201 -4.79 -7.47 10.07
CA TYR A 201 -3.79 -7.90 9.09
C TYR A 201 -3.00 -9.13 9.52
N LEU A 202 -2.88 -9.37 10.82
CA LEU A 202 -2.13 -10.51 11.36
C LEU A 202 -3.04 -11.53 12.04
N ASP A 203 -4.36 -11.45 11.87
CA ASP A 203 -5.32 -12.40 12.43
C ASP A 203 -5.20 -13.80 11.80
N GLY A 204 -5.88 -14.78 12.38
CA GLY A 204 -5.96 -16.14 11.83
C GLY A 204 -4.91 -17.13 12.29
N ASP A 205 -5.10 -18.36 11.83
CA ASP A 205 -4.17 -19.48 12.00
C ASP A 205 -4.01 -20.20 10.65
N PRO A 206 -2.84 -20.11 10.00
CA PRO A 206 -2.64 -20.66 8.65
C PRO A 206 -2.66 -22.19 8.60
N THR A 207 -2.82 -22.85 9.76
CA THR A 207 -2.92 -24.29 9.88
C THR A 207 -4.36 -24.79 10.03
N ASP A 208 -5.32 -23.90 10.18
CA ASP A 208 -6.73 -24.26 10.27
C ASP A 208 -7.42 -24.21 8.88
N ALA A 209 -8.72 -24.53 8.84
CA ALA A 209 -9.49 -24.65 7.60
C ALA A 209 -10.32 -23.40 7.26
N THR A 210 -10.26 -22.38 8.11
CA THR A 210 -10.90 -21.09 7.95
C THR A 210 -9.93 -20.16 7.24
N PHE A 211 -10.46 -19.22 6.46
CA PHE A 211 -9.63 -18.18 5.87
C PHE A 211 -9.80 -16.90 6.68
N GLU A 212 -8.70 -16.38 7.18
CA GLU A 212 -8.60 -15.06 7.77
C GLU A 212 -7.67 -14.14 6.95
N SER A 213 -7.74 -12.84 7.22
CA SER A 213 -6.97 -11.85 6.49
C SER A 213 -5.46 -12.06 6.64
N GLY A 214 -4.99 -12.54 7.80
CA GLY A 214 -3.58 -12.87 8.03
C GLY A 214 -3.08 -14.17 7.39
N ASP A 215 -3.93 -14.96 6.74
CA ASP A 215 -3.51 -16.16 5.97
C ASP A 215 -2.90 -15.84 4.61
N GLN A 216 -2.89 -14.55 4.24
CA GLN A 216 -2.29 -14.05 3.02
C GLN A 216 -0.76 -13.94 3.16
N GLY A 217 -0.06 -14.07 2.03
CA GLY A 217 1.39 -14.02 1.98
C GLY A 217 1.98 -12.61 1.93
N PHE A 218 3.29 -12.54 1.67
CA PHE A 218 4.03 -11.28 1.58
C PHE A 218 3.47 -10.30 0.55
N ASN A 219 2.89 -10.80 -0.55
CA ASN A 219 2.29 -9.95 -1.57
C ASN A 219 1.27 -8.96 -0.97
N SER A 220 0.48 -9.40 0.01
CA SER A 220 -0.50 -8.58 0.71
C SER A 220 0.12 -7.60 1.71
N VAL A 221 1.29 -7.92 2.27
CA VAL A 221 2.01 -6.99 3.17
C VAL A 221 2.58 -5.83 2.36
N LEU A 222 3.20 -6.12 1.21
CA LEU A 222 3.77 -5.09 0.33
C LEU A 222 2.68 -4.24 -0.33
N GLU A 223 1.54 -4.84 -0.66
CA GLU A 223 0.40 -4.16 -1.27
C GLU A 223 -0.21 -3.15 -0.29
N GLU A 224 -0.49 -3.56 0.94
CA GLU A 224 -0.95 -2.65 1.99
C GLU A 224 0.08 -1.54 2.28
N ALA A 225 1.37 -1.87 2.36
CA ALA A 225 2.42 -0.87 2.51
C ALA A 225 2.36 0.18 1.40
N THR A 226 2.16 -0.25 0.14
CA THR A 226 1.99 0.64 -1.01
C THR A 226 0.79 1.57 -0.82
N GLN A 227 -0.35 1.05 -0.33
CA GLN A 227 -1.51 1.89 -0.08
C GLN A 227 -1.34 2.85 1.10
N TYR A 228 -0.66 2.45 2.18
CA TYR A 228 -0.35 3.39 3.28
C TYR A 228 0.63 4.49 2.86
N VAL A 229 1.54 4.23 1.92
CA VAL A 229 2.33 5.30 1.28
C VAL A 229 1.39 6.29 0.57
N ASN A 230 0.44 5.79 -0.21
CA ASN A 230 -0.53 6.62 -0.93
C ASN A 230 -1.45 7.41 0.03
N SER A 231 -1.83 6.82 1.18
CA SER A 231 -2.59 7.47 2.24
C SER A 231 -1.83 8.64 2.85
N LEU A 232 -0.57 8.44 3.24
CA LEU A 232 0.26 9.49 3.84
C LEU A 232 0.49 10.65 2.86
N ALA A 233 0.77 10.35 1.58
CA ALA A 233 0.92 11.36 0.54
C ALA A 233 -0.36 12.20 0.37
N SER A 234 -1.51 11.55 0.32
CA SER A 234 -2.82 12.22 0.21
C SER A 234 -3.15 13.04 1.45
N ALA A 235 -2.88 12.52 2.64
CA ALA A 235 -3.07 13.25 3.89
C ALA A 235 -2.16 14.48 3.99
N TYR A 236 -0.92 14.38 3.48
CA TYR A 236 0.00 15.52 3.39
C TYR A 236 -0.51 16.62 2.45
N ALA A 237 -1.10 16.23 1.30
CA ALA A 237 -1.73 17.13 0.33
C ALA A 237 -2.90 17.93 0.93
N PHE A 238 -3.66 17.30 1.83
CA PHE A 238 -4.87 17.88 2.45
C PHE A 238 -4.73 18.05 3.96
N ARG A 239 -3.51 18.29 4.45
CA ARG A 239 -3.20 18.44 5.89
C ARG A 239 -4.02 19.55 6.57
N ASP A 240 -4.45 20.56 5.82
CA ASP A 240 -5.37 21.60 6.26
C ASP A 240 -6.76 21.06 6.64
N ALA A 241 -7.22 19.98 6.01
CA ALA A 241 -8.48 19.30 6.36
C ALA A 241 -8.42 18.55 7.70
N TYR A 242 -7.22 18.34 8.26
CA TYR A 242 -7.01 17.68 9.56
C TYR A 242 -6.97 18.65 10.74
N ALA A 243 -7.15 19.97 10.53
CA ALA A 243 -7.08 20.97 11.59
C ALA A 243 -7.90 20.58 12.83
N GLY A 244 -7.23 20.50 13.99
CA GLY A 244 -7.85 20.12 15.27
C GLY A 244 -8.14 18.62 15.44
N THR A 245 -7.68 17.76 14.53
CA THR A 245 -7.76 16.31 14.63
C THR A 245 -6.41 15.65 14.39
N ARG A 246 -6.26 14.40 14.88
CA ARG A 246 -5.10 13.54 14.59
C ARG A 246 -5.55 12.36 13.75
N ALA A 247 -4.64 11.87 12.92
CA ALA A 247 -4.78 10.66 12.12
C ALA A 247 -3.56 9.76 12.33
N THR A 248 -3.64 8.52 11.83
CA THR A 248 -2.63 7.46 11.98
C THR A 248 -1.93 7.19 10.66
N GLU A 249 -1.78 8.20 9.81
CA GLU A 249 -1.25 8.02 8.45
C GLU A 249 0.24 7.67 8.50
N ARG A 250 1.00 8.36 9.37
CA ARG A 250 2.41 8.05 9.66
C ARG A 250 2.54 6.72 10.41
N ASP A 251 1.67 6.47 11.39
CA ASP A 251 1.65 5.22 12.14
C ASP A 251 1.40 4.01 11.23
N GLY A 252 0.50 4.14 10.25
CA GLY A 252 0.17 3.09 9.30
C GLY A 252 1.37 2.69 8.45
N ILE A 253 1.98 3.64 7.75
CA ILE A 253 3.15 3.32 6.92
C ILE A 253 4.30 2.75 7.76
N LEU A 254 4.60 3.30 8.93
CA LEU A 254 5.66 2.76 9.80
C LEU A 254 5.35 1.34 10.26
N THR A 255 4.09 1.03 10.59
CA THR A 255 3.68 -0.33 10.97
C THR A 255 3.92 -1.31 9.82
N PHE A 256 3.56 -0.95 8.59
CA PHE A 256 3.74 -1.84 7.44
C PHE A 256 5.20 -1.95 6.98
N LEU A 257 6.01 -0.89 7.11
CA LEU A 257 7.46 -1.00 6.93
C LEU A 257 8.06 -1.98 7.96
N TRP A 258 7.65 -1.88 9.23
CA TRP A 258 8.07 -2.82 10.27
C TRP A 258 7.63 -4.27 9.97
N TYR A 259 6.42 -4.46 9.43
CA TYR A 259 5.97 -5.79 8.99
C TYR A 259 6.80 -6.34 7.84
N ILE A 260 7.20 -5.51 6.87
CA ILE A 260 8.08 -5.93 5.77
C ILE A 260 9.40 -6.47 6.33
N GLU A 261 10.06 -5.72 7.22
CA GLU A 261 11.35 -6.14 7.78
C GLU A 261 11.24 -7.45 8.58
N ARG A 262 10.23 -7.54 9.46
CA ARG A 262 10.00 -8.75 10.26
C ARG A 262 9.69 -9.96 9.39
N TYR A 263 8.92 -9.75 8.32
CA TYR A 263 8.62 -10.82 7.39
C TYR A 263 9.88 -11.29 6.67
N LEU A 264 10.72 -10.36 6.18
CA LEU A 264 12.01 -10.70 5.56
C LEU A 264 12.92 -11.43 6.56
N LYS A 265 12.94 -10.99 7.82
CA LYS A 265 13.72 -11.62 8.88
C LYS A 265 13.33 -13.07 9.11
N ILE A 266 12.03 -13.34 9.25
CA ILE A 266 11.50 -14.71 9.37
C ILE A 266 11.77 -15.52 8.10
N ALA A 267 11.61 -14.92 6.93
CA ALA A 267 11.91 -15.58 5.65
C ALA A 267 13.38 -16.04 5.60
N HIS A 268 14.31 -15.14 5.91
CA HIS A 268 15.74 -15.41 5.91
C HIS A 268 16.12 -16.53 6.90
N GLU A 269 15.53 -16.53 8.10
CA GLU A 269 15.92 -17.47 9.16
C GLU A 269 15.20 -18.82 9.10
N GLN A 270 13.96 -18.85 8.62
CA GLN A 270 13.06 -20.00 8.81
C GLN A 270 12.44 -20.50 7.50
N TYR A 271 12.36 -19.66 6.46
CA TYR A 271 11.73 -20.00 5.17
C TYR A 271 12.64 -19.63 3.99
N PRO A 272 13.80 -20.31 3.81
CA PRO A 272 14.79 -19.95 2.80
C PRO A 272 14.23 -19.93 1.37
N ASP A 273 13.30 -20.84 1.04
CA ASP A 273 12.62 -20.86 -0.26
C ASP A 273 11.77 -19.59 -0.50
N ALA A 274 11.12 -19.08 0.56
CA ALA A 274 10.40 -17.81 0.48
C ALA A 274 11.37 -16.64 0.35
N TYR A 275 12.48 -16.65 1.09
CA TYR A 275 13.51 -15.61 0.98
C TYR A 275 14.16 -15.56 -0.40
N GLU A 276 14.36 -16.71 -1.06
CA GLU A 276 14.82 -16.77 -2.45
C GLU A 276 13.85 -16.05 -3.40
N VAL A 277 12.54 -16.27 -3.23
CA VAL A 277 11.50 -15.56 -4.01
C VAL A 277 11.55 -14.05 -3.73
N LEU A 278 11.59 -13.65 -2.46
CA LEU A 278 11.59 -12.24 -2.06
C LEU A 278 12.90 -11.51 -2.43
N SER A 279 13.99 -12.25 -2.61
CA SER A 279 15.29 -11.73 -3.06
C SER A 279 15.43 -11.70 -4.58
N SER A 280 14.48 -12.25 -5.34
CA SER A 280 14.46 -12.18 -6.81
C SER A 280 14.37 -10.72 -7.29
N GLU A 281 14.79 -10.46 -8.53
CA GLU A 281 14.88 -9.09 -9.06
C GLU A 281 13.57 -8.29 -8.94
N CYS A 282 12.42 -8.88 -9.32
CA CYS A 282 11.12 -8.21 -9.22
C CYS A 282 10.80 -7.82 -7.78
N TRP A 283 10.82 -8.81 -6.87
CA TRP A 283 10.46 -8.58 -5.47
C TRP A 283 11.42 -7.62 -4.79
N ARG A 284 12.72 -7.77 -5.02
CA ARG A 284 13.75 -6.89 -4.46
C ARG A 284 13.54 -5.44 -4.89
N GLN A 285 13.31 -5.19 -6.18
CA GLN A 285 13.05 -3.83 -6.68
C GLN A 285 11.72 -3.28 -6.15
N ALA A 286 10.66 -4.08 -6.10
CA ALA A 286 9.38 -3.66 -5.55
C ALA A 286 9.48 -3.29 -4.06
N ILE A 287 10.10 -4.15 -3.25
CA ILE A 287 10.33 -3.93 -1.82
C ILE A 287 11.12 -2.65 -1.58
N LEU A 288 12.27 -2.49 -2.25
CA LEU A 288 13.12 -1.31 -2.06
C LEU A 288 12.43 -0.03 -2.55
N SER A 289 11.63 -0.11 -3.62
CA SER A 289 10.89 1.05 -4.12
C SER A 289 9.80 1.50 -3.15
N VAL A 290 9.04 0.56 -2.58
CA VAL A 290 8.01 0.88 -1.57
C VAL A 290 8.66 1.38 -0.28
N TRP A 291 9.75 0.75 0.15
CA TRP A 291 10.54 1.18 1.31
C TRP A 291 11.04 2.61 1.17
N ASP A 292 11.75 2.91 0.08
CA ASP A 292 12.34 4.23 -0.16
C ASP A 292 11.24 5.30 -0.32
N ARG A 293 10.14 4.98 -1.00
CA ARG A 293 8.99 5.89 -1.14
C ARG A 293 8.28 6.13 0.19
N GLY A 294 8.17 5.12 1.06
CA GLY A 294 7.64 5.28 2.42
C GLY A 294 8.46 6.28 3.23
N TRP A 295 9.78 6.12 3.25
CA TRP A 295 10.69 7.06 3.92
C TRP A 295 10.69 8.45 3.28
N PHE A 296 10.54 8.56 1.96
CA PHE A 296 10.39 9.84 1.27
C PHE A 296 9.22 10.67 1.84
N TYR A 297 8.03 10.08 1.98
CA TYR A 297 6.88 10.77 2.57
C TYR A 297 6.94 10.92 4.09
N LEU A 298 7.52 9.96 4.80
CA LEU A 298 7.77 10.10 6.24
C LEU A 298 8.68 11.29 6.54
N ASN A 299 9.70 11.52 5.72
CA ASN A 299 10.57 12.68 5.83
C ASN A 299 9.84 13.97 5.47
N ALA A 300 9.08 13.98 4.36
CA ALA A 300 8.36 15.17 3.91
C ALA A 300 7.23 15.62 4.87
N SER A 301 6.68 14.70 5.65
CA SER A 301 5.57 14.94 6.59
C SER A 301 6.00 15.07 8.06
N ASN A 302 7.30 15.12 8.35
CA ASN A 302 7.81 15.08 9.72
C ASN A 302 7.38 16.27 10.60
N ASP A 303 7.05 17.41 9.99
CA ASP A 303 6.62 18.63 10.65
C ASP A 303 5.08 18.70 10.82
N VAL A 304 4.35 17.73 10.27
CA VAL A 304 2.89 17.67 10.31
C VAL A 304 2.42 16.73 11.42
N SER A 305 2.52 17.19 12.67
CA SER A 305 2.17 16.40 13.88
C SER A 305 0.73 15.86 13.92
N ALA A 306 -0.18 16.40 13.12
CA ALA A 306 -1.55 15.90 12.99
C ALA A 306 -1.64 14.53 12.29
N LEU A 307 -0.60 14.10 11.57
CA LEU A 307 -0.61 12.87 10.78
C LEU A 307 -0.06 11.64 11.53
N GLY A 308 0.41 11.82 12.76
CA GLY A 308 0.88 10.74 13.62
C GLY A 308 0.22 10.74 15.00
N ILE A 309 -0.04 9.56 15.56
CA ILE A 309 -0.45 9.38 16.97
C ILE A 309 0.74 8.96 17.83
N ASP A 310 1.41 7.88 17.45
CA ASP A 310 2.51 7.21 18.16
C ASP A 310 3.66 6.84 17.19
N ASP A 311 3.83 7.68 16.16
CA ASP A 311 4.76 7.48 15.05
C ASP A 311 6.23 7.44 15.51
N ALA A 312 6.63 8.24 16.52
CA ALA A 312 7.98 8.19 17.05
C ALA A 312 8.34 6.82 17.69
N ALA A 313 7.38 6.17 18.36
CA ALA A 313 7.61 4.84 18.92
C ALA A 313 7.72 3.79 17.81
N LEU A 314 6.88 3.90 16.76
CA LEU A 314 6.95 3.04 15.58
C LEU A 314 8.24 3.24 14.78
N GLU A 315 8.72 4.47 14.60
CA GLU A 315 9.99 4.77 13.93
C GLU A 315 11.17 4.11 14.64
N THR A 316 11.13 4.04 15.98
CA THR A 316 12.12 3.29 16.77
C THR A 316 12.11 1.80 16.45
N LEU A 317 10.94 1.20 16.18
CA LEU A 317 10.82 -0.21 15.83
C LEU A 317 11.31 -0.50 14.41
N VAL A 318 10.95 0.36 13.45
CA VAL A 318 11.41 0.27 12.04
C VAL A 318 12.91 0.57 11.92
N SER A 319 13.50 1.27 12.89
CA SER A 319 14.94 1.57 12.91
C SER A 319 15.76 0.52 13.66
N ASP A 320 15.18 -0.62 14.07
CA ASP A 320 15.92 -1.69 14.71
C ASP A 320 16.98 -2.24 13.75
N ALA A 321 18.25 -2.16 14.15
CA ALA A 321 19.37 -2.51 13.28
C ALA A 321 19.34 -3.96 12.76
N ALA A 322 18.75 -4.90 13.52
CA ALA A 322 18.62 -6.29 13.09
C ALA A 322 17.53 -6.47 12.01
N LEU A 323 16.53 -5.60 12.00
CA LEU A 323 15.45 -5.58 11.01
C LEU A 323 15.87 -4.80 9.75
N VAL A 324 16.47 -3.62 9.92
CA VAL A 324 17.01 -2.80 8.82
C VAL A 324 18.06 -3.57 8.02
N ALA A 325 18.83 -4.44 8.67
CA ALA A 325 19.82 -5.30 8.00
C ALA A 325 19.21 -6.17 6.88
N GLU A 326 17.92 -6.54 6.97
CA GLU A 326 17.25 -7.30 5.90
C GLU A 326 16.97 -6.44 4.66
N ILE A 327 16.64 -5.16 4.86
CA ILE A 327 16.53 -4.18 3.75
C ILE A 327 17.91 -3.92 3.13
N ASP A 328 18.95 -3.75 3.96
CA ASP A 328 20.31 -3.54 3.49
C ASP A 328 20.88 -4.77 2.74
N ALA A 329 20.48 -5.98 3.14
CA ALA A 329 20.82 -7.20 2.42
C ALA A 329 20.24 -7.21 1.01
N LEU A 330 18.94 -6.88 0.87
CA LEU A 330 18.29 -6.72 -0.44
C LEU A 330 18.98 -5.63 -1.27
N ARG A 331 19.21 -4.45 -0.69
CA ARG A 331 19.91 -3.35 -1.37
C ARG A 331 21.29 -3.76 -1.87
N SER A 332 22.05 -4.49 -1.05
CA SER A 332 23.38 -4.99 -1.41
C SER A 332 23.36 -6.00 -2.57
N MET A 333 22.24 -6.68 -2.83
CA MET A 333 22.08 -7.55 -4.00
C MET A 333 21.75 -6.76 -5.26
N GLU A 334 20.97 -5.68 -5.15
CA GLU A 334 20.59 -4.84 -6.30
C GLU A 334 21.80 -4.08 -6.89
N CYS A 335 22.73 -3.66 -6.03
CA CYS A 335 23.82 -2.75 -6.38
C CYS A 335 25.14 -3.43 -6.74
N LYS A 336 25.11 -4.76 -6.88
CA LYS A 336 26.17 -5.52 -7.54
C LYS A 336 26.01 -5.46 -9.06
#